data_AF-A0A7Y5BF69-F1
#
_entry.id   AF-A0A7Y5BF69-F1
#
_cell.length_a   1.000
_cell.length_b   1.000
_cell.length_c   1.000
_cell.angle_alpha   90.00
_cell.angle_beta   90.00
_cell.angle_gamma   90.00
#
_symmetry.space_group_name_H-M   'P 1'
#
loop_
_entity.id
_entity.type
_entity.pdbx_description
1 polymer ?
#
loop_
_entity_poly.entity_id
_entity_poly.type
_entity_poly.pdbx_seq_one_letter_code
_entity_poly.pdbx_strand_id
1 'polypeptide(L)'
;MLSLLLAGTMFAVDVLPDMGVWGDYLGEAYIGTTSSSEPPAGRRAIRISTATVNYGPGRLELRGGEIVGSQQRVYQRVFRDDGGWYDREAGWFVYHASHGHIHFNDWTVFHLRELLPDGTPGEIVRTGDKTSFCILELLTYNSSLPGYGTPPSYSSCGQIQGLRPGRADIYSSGLTDQYIDIVGMPDGDYWLEAEVDPDNLVLEADETNNVAGIPFTIGPVPATVDDAYENNDSRAQVDALPEGAPNSANLGLVLTPKVIHDLSMNDDDWFKLRLHASEEGDYIRIASGYLRTGNLNLQLLNAAGSVIQTSTNSHNVETINLRGLPAGTYYVRVYNSTSTSNPNYRLEVVPGANAPPTVVVTEPSVTMYVEYAEETFPVHWNGSDPDGDPKWVSLFLTPSKDDPSGAIEIPGYQNLYGYMGQVNVNTVTLPIGKWYVMVQATDGGAYSESWAPASVTLFIHGDLNLDGALTMADFDLLRPWVEDAEVVILPPGWHRIADMNHDDVVDHQDLEMLRALIG
;
A
#
# COMPACT_ATOMS: atom_id res chain seq x y z
N MET A 1 37.22 42.54 1.80
CA MET A 1 36.15 41.69 2.34
C MET A 1 36.63 40.25 2.25
N LEU A 2 36.98 39.66 3.39
CA LEU A 2 37.45 38.28 3.51
C LEU A 2 36.21 37.45 3.84
N SER A 3 35.70 36.66 2.90
CA SER A 3 34.61 35.71 3.18
C SER A 3 35.17 34.54 3.98
N LEU A 4 34.78 34.48 5.25
CA LEU A 4 35.04 33.36 6.14
C LEU A 4 34.04 32.25 5.78
N LEU A 5 34.49 31.17 5.14
CA LEU A 5 33.72 29.93 5.10
C LEU A 5 33.74 29.33 6.51
N LEU A 6 32.60 29.35 7.20
CA LEU A 6 32.36 28.43 8.31
C LEU A 6 32.14 27.03 7.72
N ALA A 7 33.18 26.20 7.71
CA ALA A 7 33.02 24.77 7.62
C ALA A 7 32.43 24.29 8.96
N GLY A 8 31.12 24.07 8.99
CA GLY A 8 30.50 23.35 10.10
C GLY A 8 31.06 21.95 10.14
N THR A 9 31.69 21.56 11.24
CA THR A 9 32.06 20.16 11.52
C THR A 9 30.75 19.37 11.63
N MET A 10 30.41 18.59 10.61
CA MET A 10 29.39 17.55 10.76
C MET A 10 29.96 16.49 11.70
N PHE A 11 29.30 16.26 12.82
CA PHE A 11 29.62 15.14 13.70
C PHE A 11 29.14 13.85 13.05
N ALA A 12 29.91 12.77 13.21
CA ALA A 12 29.51 11.44 12.79
C ALA A 12 28.22 11.03 13.49
N VAL A 13 27.32 10.38 12.76
CA VAL A 13 25.99 9.96 13.23
C VAL A 13 26.01 8.46 13.50
N ASP A 14 25.42 8.06 14.61
CA ASP A 14 25.27 6.64 14.95
C ASP A 14 24.32 5.94 13.95
N VAL A 15 24.74 4.78 13.46
CA VAL A 15 23.96 3.92 12.56
C VAL A 15 23.50 2.73 13.39
N LEU A 16 22.29 2.84 13.92
CA LEU A 16 21.75 1.95 14.95
C LEU A 16 21.02 0.73 14.34
N PRO A 17 21.07 -0.45 15.00
CA PRO A 17 20.11 -1.51 14.71
C PRO A 17 18.70 -1.06 15.11
N ASP A 18 17.69 -1.80 14.66
CA ASP A 18 16.32 -1.67 15.17
C ASP A 18 15.75 -3.08 15.22
N MET A 19 15.48 -3.55 16.44
CA MET A 19 15.12 -4.90 16.78
C MET A 19 13.61 -5.02 16.86
N GLY A 20 13.09 -6.09 16.28
CA GLY A 20 11.70 -6.43 16.48
C GLY A 20 11.44 -7.92 16.35
N VAL A 21 10.20 -8.31 16.64
CA VAL A 21 9.76 -9.68 16.50
C VAL A 21 9.13 -9.88 15.12
N TRP A 22 9.56 -10.93 14.41
CA TRP A 22 8.90 -11.38 13.19
C TRP A 22 7.63 -12.16 13.57
N GLY A 23 6.51 -11.43 13.68
CA GLY A 23 5.24 -11.95 14.18
C GLY A 23 4.71 -13.20 13.48
N ASP A 24 5.12 -13.45 12.23
CA ASP A 24 4.77 -14.65 11.46
C ASP A 24 5.12 -15.95 12.20
N TYR A 25 6.23 -15.96 12.95
CA TYR A 25 6.68 -17.13 13.70
C TYR A 25 5.94 -17.33 15.03
N LEU A 26 5.36 -16.28 15.62
CA LEU A 26 4.45 -16.44 16.78
C LEU A 26 3.22 -17.25 16.40
N GLY A 27 2.82 -17.12 15.14
CA GLY A 27 1.79 -17.91 14.54
C GLY A 27 2.01 -19.42 14.60
N GLU A 28 3.25 -19.88 14.78
CA GLU A 28 3.57 -21.30 14.99
C GLU A 28 3.20 -21.84 16.38
N ALA A 29 2.63 -21.01 17.24
CA ALA A 29 2.29 -21.42 18.58
C ALA A 29 1.23 -22.52 18.60
N TYR A 30 1.37 -23.50 19.48
CA TYR A 30 0.38 -24.57 19.66
C TYR A 30 0.27 -25.06 21.10
N ILE A 31 -0.90 -25.59 21.44
CA ILE A 31 -1.12 -26.27 22.72
C ILE A 31 -0.44 -27.64 22.68
N GLY A 32 0.59 -27.81 23.50
CA GLY A 32 1.33 -29.05 23.65
C GLY A 32 1.64 -29.36 25.12
N THR A 33 2.76 -30.03 25.33
CA THR A 33 3.28 -30.30 26.68
C THR A 33 4.76 -29.98 26.79
N THR A 34 5.24 -29.71 28.00
CA THR A 34 6.66 -29.69 28.32
C THR A 34 7.30 -31.06 28.00
N SER A 35 8.54 -31.04 27.55
CA SER A 35 9.30 -32.19 27.06
C SER A 35 9.96 -32.90 28.24
N SER A 36 10.56 -34.08 28.00
CA SER A 36 11.27 -34.83 29.04
C SER A 36 12.47 -34.08 29.64
N SER A 37 13.04 -33.10 28.91
CA SER A 37 14.16 -32.27 29.36
C SER A 37 13.72 -31.02 30.14
N GLU A 38 12.42 -30.76 30.26
CA GLU A 38 11.85 -29.57 30.91
C GLU A 38 11.09 -29.97 32.17
N PRO A 39 11.70 -29.92 33.37
CA PRO A 39 11.05 -30.36 34.60
C PRO A 39 10.06 -29.30 35.12
N PRO A 40 8.80 -29.67 35.45
CA PRO A 40 8.20 -31.00 35.32
C PRO A 40 7.78 -31.30 33.87
N ALA A 41 8.16 -32.47 33.37
CA ALA A 41 7.80 -32.93 32.03
C ALA A 41 6.30 -33.25 31.91
N GLY A 42 5.74 -33.12 30.70
CA GLY A 42 4.34 -33.46 30.41
C GLY A 42 3.30 -32.46 30.91
N ARG A 43 3.73 -31.25 31.30
CA ARG A 43 2.80 -30.17 31.70
C ARG A 43 2.22 -29.49 30.48
N ARG A 44 0.92 -29.19 30.52
CA ARG A 44 0.23 -28.45 29.45
C ARG A 44 0.91 -27.09 29.26
N ALA A 45 1.29 -26.77 28.03
CA ALA A 45 2.03 -25.56 27.68
C ALA A 45 1.66 -25.06 26.27
N ILE A 46 1.79 -23.76 26.04
CA ILE A 46 1.87 -23.19 24.69
C ILE A 46 3.32 -23.32 24.25
N ARG A 47 3.56 -24.05 23.16
CA ARG A 47 4.87 -24.14 22.50
C ARG A 47 4.97 -23.03 21.48
N ILE A 48 6.08 -22.29 21.46
CA ILE A 48 6.18 -21.01 20.72
C ILE A 48 7.46 -21.00 19.88
N SER A 49 7.36 -20.62 18.61
CA SER A 49 8.54 -20.26 17.82
C SER A 49 8.74 -18.75 17.87
N THR A 50 9.98 -18.29 17.79
CA THR A 50 10.27 -16.86 17.90
C THR A 50 11.41 -16.48 17.00
N ALA A 51 11.14 -15.52 16.11
CA ALA A 51 12.16 -14.88 15.30
C ALA A 51 12.33 -13.42 15.71
N THR A 52 13.57 -13.02 16.02
CA THR A 52 13.92 -11.61 16.26
C THR A 52 14.75 -11.08 15.09
N VAL A 53 14.39 -9.91 14.58
CA VAL A 53 14.90 -9.32 13.33
C VAL A 53 15.59 -8.01 13.61
N ASN A 54 16.61 -7.67 12.83
CA ASN A 54 17.12 -6.31 12.73
C ASN A 54 16.55 -5.60 11.49
N TYR A 55 15.58 -4.70 11.67
CA TYR A 55 14.99 -3.84 10.65
C TYR A 55 15.84 -2.59 10.35
N GLY A 56 16.66 -2.19 11.32
CA GLY A 56 17.46 -0.96 11.25
C GLY A 56 18.60 -0.99 10.23
N PRO A 57 19.14 0.20 9.90
CA PRO A 57 20.24 0.35 8.95
C PRO A 57 21.61 -0.07 9.54
N GLY A 58 21.73 -0.13 10.86
CA GLY A 58 22.94 -0.53 11.57
C GLY A 58 22.93 -2.01 11.93
N ARG A 59 24.09 -2.63 12.05
CA ARG A 59 24.18 -4.00 12.58
C ARG A 59 24.19 -3.98 14.10
N LEU A 60 23.49 -4.94 14.70
CA LEU A 60 23.64 -5.29 16.11
C LEU A 60 24.93 -6.08 16.28
N GLU A 61 25.80 -5.65 17.20
CA GLU A 61 26.98 -6.41 17.59
C GLU A 61 27.17 -6.37 19.11
N LEU A 62 27.02 -7.52 19.75
CA LEU A 62 27.15 -7.72 21.19
C LEU A 62 28.46 -8.45 21.48
N ARG A 63 29.24 -7.91 22.42
CA ARG A 63 30.60 -8.37 22.75
C ARG A 63 30.71 -8.71 24.22
N GLY A 64 31.14 -9.93 24.51
CA GLY A 64 31.45 -10.38 25.86
C GLY A 64 32.63 -9.60 26.45
N GLY A 65 32.44 -9.11 27.67
CA GLY A 65 33.39 -8.31 28.44
C GLY A 65 33.88 -9.03 29.69
N GLU A 66 34.00 -8.28 30.77
CA GLU A 66 34.45 -8.79 32.07
C GLU A 66 33.46 -9.81 32.65
N ILE A 67 33.98 -10.90 33.21
CA ILE A 67 33.19 -11.90 33.95
C ILE A 67 33.07 -11.46 35.40
N VAL A 68 31.85 -11.30 35.89
CA VAL A 68 31.52 -10.92 37.27
C VAL A 68 30.68 -12.04 37.89
N GLY A 69 31.30 -12.83 38.77
CA GLY A 69 30.64 -13.99 39.38
C GLY A 69 30.31 -15.06 38.33
N SER A 70 29.02 -15.33 38.14
CA SER A 70 28.52 -16.32 37.17
C SER A 70 28.03 -15.70 35.84
N GLN A 71 28.09 -14.38 35.72
CA GLN A 71 27.63 -13.64 34.55
C GLN A 71 28.79 -12.93 33.87
N GLN A 72 28.64 -12.58 32.60
CA GLN A 72 29.62 -11.82 31.83
C GLN A 72 29.01 -10.54 31.32
N ARG A 73 29.65 -9.38 31.53
CA ARG A 73 29.17 -8.10 30.98
C ARG A 73 29.11 -8.15 29.47
N VAL A 74 28.13 -7.48 28.87
CA VAL A 74 27.99 -7.33 27.42
C VAL A 74 28.15 -5.87 27.05
N TYR A 75 28.94 -5.63 26.02
CA TYR A 75 29.05 -4.34 25.37
C TYR A 75 28.46 -4.40 23.97
N GLN A 76 27.54 -3.50 23.66
CA GLN A 76 27.08 -3.25 22.30
C GLN A 76 28.12 -2.35 21.60
N ARG A 77 28.57 -2.76 20.41
CA ARG A 77 29.33 -1.89 19.52
C ARG A 77 28.39 -1.08 18.64
N VAL A 78 28.42 0.24 18.82
CA VAL A 78 27.66 1.19 18.00
C VAL A 78 28.55 1.71 16.89
N PHE A 79 28.09 1.55 15.64
CA PHE A 79 28.80 2.00 14.44
C PHE A 79 28.33 3.38 14.02
N ARG A 80 29.19 4.12 13.32
CA ARG A 80 28.90 5.45 12.79
C ARG A 80 29.04 5.52 11.28
N ASP A 81 28.41 6.51 10.68
CA ASP A 81 28.43 6.78 9.23
C ASP A 81 29.81 7.13 8.68
N ASP A 82 30.73 7.61 9.53
CA ASP A 82 32.13 7.86 9.22
C ASP A 82 33.02 6.60 9.26
N GLY A 83 32.44 5.43 9.57
CA GLY A 83 33.14 4.16 9.75
C GLY A 83 33.77 3.96 11.14
N GLY A 84 33.67 4.97 12.02
CA GLY A 84 34.02 4.87 13.42
C GLY A 84 33.04 4.03 14.23
N TRP A 85 33.38 3.80 15.49
CA TRP A 85 32.54 3.07 16.44
C TRP A 85 32.89 3.42 17.88
N TYR A 86 31.99 3.09 18.80
CA TYR A 86 32.24 3.05 20.24
C TYR A 86 31.51 1.87 20.87
N ASP A 87 31.95 1.45 22.04
CA ASP A 87 31.30 0.37 22.81
C ASP A 87 30.54 0.99 23.98
N ARG A 88 29.29 0.54 24.22
CA ARG A 88 28.48 0.88 25.41
C ARG A 88 28.04 -0.39 26.13
N GLU A 89 27.81 -0.30 27.43
CA GLU A 89 27.24 -1.44 28.19
C GLU A 89 25.79 -1.69 27.74
N ALA A 90 25.45 -2.97 27.60
CA ALA A 90 24.16 -3.43 27.08
C ALA A 90 23.61 -4.66 27.83
N GLY A 91 24.13 -5.01 29.01
CA GLY A 91 23.57 -6.12 29.82
C GLY A 91 24.54 -7.27 30.07
N TRP A 92 24.03 -8.50 30.11
CA TRP A 92 24.76 -9.66 30.62
C TRP A 92 24.60 -10.91 29.75
N PHE A 93 25.70 -11.64 29.56
CA PHE A 93 25.70 -13.02 29.12
C PHE A 93 25.62 -13.97 30.32
N VAL A 94 24.77 -14.99 30.23
CA VAL A 94 24.60 -16.07 31.19
C VAL A 94 24.85 -17.42 30.52
N TYR A 95 25.44 -18.38 31.23
CA TYR A 95 25.64 -19.73 30.67
C TYR A 95 24.37 -20.56 30.78
N HIS A 96 23.84 -21.01 29.63
CA HIS A 96 22.62 -21.80 29.57
C HIS A 96 22.93 -23.29 29.47
N ALA A 97 22.84 -24.00 30.60
CA ALA A 97 23.32 -25.39 30.72
C ALA A 97 22.60 -26.38 29.78
N SER A 98 21.30 -26.21 29.52
CA SER A 98 20.55 -27.10 28.62
C SER A 98 20.94 -26.92 27.15
N HIS A 99 21.49 -25.76 26.77
CA HIS A 99 21.93 -25.46 25.38
C HIS A 99 23.46 -25.47 25.23
N GLY A 100 24.22 -25.46 26.33
CA GLY A 100 25.66 -25.67 26.37
C GLY A 100 26.52 -24.45 26.00
N HIS A 101 25.94 -23.25 25.92
CA HIS A 101 26.63 -22.01 25.51
C HIS A 101 26.07 -20.77 26.21
N ILE A 102 26.66 -19.60 25.96
CA ILE A 102 26.27 -18.32 26.57
C ILE A 102 25.12 -17.65 25.83
N HIS A 103 24.19 -17.08 26.58
CA HIS A 103 23.01 -16.37 26.11
C HIS A 103 23.01 -14.93 26.61
N PHE A 104 22.58 -13.98 25.79
CA PHE A 104 22.19 -12.65 26.26
C PHE A 104 20.95 -12.80 27.14
N ASN A 105 21.05 -12.31 28.37
CA ASN A 105 19.94 -12.35 29.32
C ASN A 105 18.90 -11.29 28.97
N ASP A 106 17.63 -11.55 29.30
CA ASP A 106 16.53 -10.60 29.10
C ASP A 106 16.40 -10.11 27.64
N TRP A 107 16.66 -11.02 26.68
CA TRP A 107 16.58 -10.74 25.25
C TRP A 107 15.16 -10.74 24.71
N THR A 108 14.32 -11.68 25.12
CA THR A 108 12.94 -11.77 24.64
C THR A 108 12.04 -12.36 25.69
N VAL A 109 10.90 -11.73 25.96
CA VAL A 109 9.88 -12.24 26.88
C VAL A 109 8.60 -12.62 26.12
N PHE A 110 7.91 -13.64 26.60
CA PHE A 110 6.62 -14.07 26.07
C PHE A 110 5.51 -13.82 27.08
N HIS A 111 4.44 -13.18 26.64
CA HIS A 111 3.26 -12.95 27.45
C HIS A 111 2.03 -13.60 26.83
N LEU A 112 1.18 -14.11 27.71
CA LEU A 112 -0.21 -14.35 27.39
C LEU A 112 -1.02 -13.27 28.09
N ARG A 113 -1.85 -12.55 27.32
CA ARG A 113 -2.65 -11.42 27.78
C ARG A 113 -4.12 -11.69 27.55
N GLU A 114 -4.98 -10.98 28.28
CA GLU A 114 -6.42 -10.97 27.98
C GLU A 114 -6.64 -10.45 26.55
N LEU A 115 -7.58 -11.05 25.81
CA LEU A 115 -8.07 -10.48 24.55
C LEU A 115 -9.29 -9.61 24.86
N LEU A 116 -9.19 -8.31 24.62
CA LEU A 116 -10.28 -7.37 24.85
C LEU A 116 -11.34 -7.46 23.73
N PRO A 117 -12.60 -7.04 23.98
CA PRO A 117 -13.67 -7.11 22.98
C PRO A 117 -13.42 -6.32 21.68
N ASP A 118 -12.50 -5.36 21.72
CA ASP A 118 -12.07 -4.58 20.55
C ASP A 118 -10.91 -5.25 19.77
N GLY A 119 -10.50 -6.44 20.17
CA GLY A 119 -9.41 -7.21 19.56
C GLY A 119 -8.01 -6.82 20.03
N THR A 120 -7.89 -5.94 21.02
CA THR A 120 -6.59 -5.46 21.55
C THR A 120 -6.15 -6.24 22.80
N PRO A 121 -4.85 -6.23 23.15
CA PRO A 121 -4.35 -6.89 24.36
C PRO A 121 -4.71 -6.14 25.65
N GLY A 122 -5.18 -6.89 26.65
CA GLY A 122 -5.43 -6.43 28.02
C GLY A 122 -4.30 -6.77 28.99
N GLU A 123 -4.65 -7.12 30.22
CA GLU A 123 -3.68 -7.44 31.28
C GLU A 123 -2.89 -8.72 30.98
N ILE A 124 -1.65 -8.80 31.46
CA ILE A 124 -0.84 -10.03 31.38
C ILE A 124 -1.42 -11.06 32.35
N VAL A 125 -1.88 -12.18 31.81
CA VAL A 125 -2.39 -13.33 32.59
C VAL A 125 -1.34 -14.41 32.79
N ARG A 126 -0.29 -14.42 31.95
CA ARG A 126 0.86 -15.31 32.08
C ARG A 126 2.11 -14.78 31.42
N THR A 127 3.25 -15.24 31.92
CA THR A 127 4.58 -14.95 31.35
C THR A 127 5.34 -16.27 31.16
N GLY A 128 6.08 -16.38 30.07
CA GLY A 128 6.99 -17.49 29.79
C GLY A 128 8.30 -17.36 30.56
N ASP A 129 8.95 -18.49 30.84
CA ASP A 129 10.18 -18.51 31.65
C ASP A 129 11.47 -18.29 30.82
N LYS A 130 11.40 -18.40 29.49
CA LYS A 130 12.55 -18.31 28.59
C LYS A 130 12.80 -16.86 28.18
N THR A 131 13.77 -16.24 28.85
CA THR A 131 14.15 -14.83 28.58
C THR A 131 15.49 -14.65 27.87
N SER A 132 16.36 -15.67 27.88
CA SER A 132 17.75 -15.55 27.42
C SER A 132 18.03 -16.36 26.15
N PHE A 133 18.81 -15.78 25.23
CA PHE A 133 19.06 -16.35 23.89
C PHE A 133 20.51 -16.13 23.42
N CYS A 134 21.03 -17.06 22.62
CA CYS A 134 22.20 -16.76 21.79
C CYS A 134 21.73 -16.02 20.53
N ILE A 135 22.44 -14.98 20.10
CA ILE A 135 22.04 -14.09 19.00
C ILE A 135 22.88 -14.37 17.73
N LEU A 136 22.26 -14.95 16.72
CA LEU A 136 22.91 -15.33 15.47
C LEU A 136 22.03 -15.16 14.23
N GLU A 137 22.66 -15.15 13.06
CA GLU A 137 21.96 -15.03 11.78
C GLU A 137 21.55 -16.42 11.27
N LEU A 138 20.26 -16.74 11.38
CA LEU A 138 19.69 -18.01 10.92
C LEU A 138 18.81 -17.85 9.67
N LEU A 139 18.13 -16.72 9.54
CA LEU A 139 17.21 -16.44 8.44
C LEU A 139 17.45 -15.07 7.79
N THR A 140 16.88 -14.92 6.62
CA THR A 140 16.79 -13.64 5.90
C THR A 140 15.36 -13.13 6.01
N TYR A 141 15.19 -11.96 6.63
CA TYR A 141 13.93 -11.23 6.65
C TYR A 141 13.78 -10.40 5.38
N ASN A 142 14.75 -9.53 5.11
CA ASN A 142 14.74 -8.63 3.95
C ASN A 142 16.15 -8.41 3.40
N SER A 143 16.46 -9.00 2.25
CA SER A 143 17.78 -8.87 1.62
C SER A 143 18.03 -7.51 0.96
N SER A 144 17.00 -6.68 0.81
CA SER A 144 17.06 -5.39 0.15
C SER A 144 17.41 -4.24 1.12
N LEU A 145 17.46 -4.51 2.43
CA LEU A 145 17.84 -3.50 3.43
C LEU A 145 19.30 -3.05 3.28
N PRO A 146 19.57 -1.73 3.37
CA PRO A 146 20.93 -1.21 3.41
C PRO A 146 21.73 -1.87 4.55
N GLY A 147 22.90 -2.43 4.22
CA GLY A 147 23.76 -3.08 5.20
C GLY A 147 23.61 -4.60 5.33
N TYR A 148 22.63 -5.23 4.65
CA TYR A 148 22.40 -6.68 4.69
C TYR A 148 23.62 -7.55 4.35
N GLY A 149 24.49 -7.06 3.46
CA GLY A 149 25.72 -7.73 3.03
C GLY A 149 26.99 -7.29 3.77
N THR A 150 26.90 -6.41 4.77
CA THR A 150 28.10 -5.89 5.46
C THR A 150 28.80 -7.00 6.27
N PRO A 151 30.15 -7.05 6.36
CA PRO A 151 30.85 -7.95 7.25
C PRO A 151 31.03 -7.35 8.67
N PRO A 152 31.20 -8.19 9.73
CA PRO A 152 31.17 -9.65 9.72
C PRO A 152 29.73 -10.21 9.74
N SER A 153 29.57 -11.49 9.38
CA SER A 153 28.36 -12.26 9.69
C SER A 153 28.45 -12.87 11.09
N TYR A 154 27.32 -13.05 11.77
CA TYR A 154 27.26 -13.61 13.12
C TYR A 154 26.69 -15.03 13.08
N SER A 155 27.54 -16.04 13.25
CA SER A 155 27.16 -17.46 13.13
C SER A 155 27.67 -18.31 14.30
N SER A 156 27.90 -17.69 15.46
CA SER A 156 28.53 -18.33 16.62
C SER A 156 27.90 -17.84 17.92
N CYS A 157 27.57 -18.77 18.82
CA CYS A 157 27.18 -18.48 20.21
C CYS A 157 28.36 -18.18 21.13
N GLY A 158 29.44 -17.66 20.55
CA GLY A 158 30.64 -17.28 21.24
C GLY A 158 30.55 -15.88 21.83
N GLN A 159 31.72 -15.26 21.97
CA GLN A 159 31.89 -13.96 22.62
C GLN A 159 31.44 -12.76 21.77
N ILE A 160 31.15 -12.98 20.48
CA ILE A 160 30.61 -11.96 19.58
C ILE A 160 29.37 -12.54 18.92
N GLN A 161 28.23 -11.90 19.18
CA GLN A 161 26.89 -12.28 18.74
C GLN A 161 26.22 -11.06 18.11
N GLY A 162 25.22 -11.23 17.25
CA GLY A 162 24.61 -10.08 16.58
C GLY A 162 23.77 -10.41 15.35
N LEU A 163 23.26 -9.36 14.71
CA LEU A 163 22.39 -9.42 13.54
C LEU A 163 22.70 -8.26 12.59
N ARG A 164 23.03 -8.57 11.34
CA ARG A 164 23.06 -7.54 10.28
C ARG A 164 21.66 -7.07 9.90
N PRO A 165 21.54 -5.88 9.28
CA PRO A 165 20.28 -5.42 8.72
C PRO A 165 19.61 -6.49 7.86
N GLY A 166 18.32 -6.73 8.08
CA GLY A 166 17.52 -7.72 7.36
C GLY A 166 17.80 -9.19 7.68
N ARG A 167 18.59 -9.48 8.72
CA ARG A 167 18.77 -10.83 9.26
C ARG A 167 17.83 -11.07 10.43
N ALA A 168 17.52 -12.34 10.65
CA ALA A 168 16.76 -12.78 11.80
C ALA A 168 17.41 -13.98 12.47
N ASP A 169 17.26 -14.06 13.79
CA ASP A 169 17.52 -15.23 14.61
C ASP A 169 16.21 -15.95 14.90
N ILE A 170 16.17 -17.28 14.82
CA ILE A 170 14.94 -18.09 14.97
C ILE A 170 15.16 -19.25 15.95
N TYR A 171 14.27 -19.35 16.91
CA TYR A 171 14.18 -20.49 17.82
C TYR A 171 12.82 -21.17 17.64
N SER A 172 12.83 -22.43 17.22
CA SER A 172 11.59 -23.18 16.98
C SER A 172 10.92 -23.64 18.27
N SER A 173 9.60 -23.76 18.25
CA SER A 173 8.73 -24.31 19.30
C SER A 173 9.06 -25.73 19.78
N GLY A 174 9.91 -26.46 19.06
CA GLY A 174 10.42 -27.78 19.48
C GLY A 174 11.66 -27.72 20.37
N LEU A 175 12.31 -26.57 20.51
CA LEU A 175 13.49 -26.41 21.35
C LEU A 175 13.12 -26.40 22.83
N THR A 176 14.03 -26.93 23.64
CA THR A 176 13.92 -26.90 25.10
C THR A 176 13.76 -25.45 25.57
N ASP A 177 12.81 -25.25 26.47
CA ASP A 177 12.44 -23.98 27.11
C ASP A 177 11.58 -23.04 26.25
N GLN A 178 11.27 -23.38 24.99
CA GLN A 178 10.39 -22.58 24.12
C GLN A 178 8.90 -22.79 24.43
N TYR A 179 8.46 -22.35 25.62
CA TYR A 179 7.08 -22.50 26.05
C TYR A 179 6.61 -21.48 27.09
N ILE A 180 5.29 -21.25 27.12
CA ILE A 180 4.56 -20.70 28.27
C ILE A 180 3.80 -21.88 28.89
N ASP A 181 4.08 -22.26 30.14
CA ASP A 181 3.25 -23.26 30.85
C ASP A 181 1.80 -22.73 30.83
N ILE A 182 0.75 -23.55 30.82
CA ILE A 182 -0.66 -23.06 30.91
C ILE A 182 -1.52 -23.95 31.80
N VAL A 183 -0.90 -24.72 32.70
CA VAL A 183 -1.61 -25.52 33.70
C VAL A 183 -2.50 -24.61 34.54
N GLY A 184 -3.75 -25.02 34.71
CA GLY A 184 -4.75 -24.31 35.51
C GLY A 184 -5.42 -23.13 34.79
N MET A 185 -5.01 -22.78 33.57
CA MET A 185 -5.69 -21.75 32.79
C MET A 185 -6.97 -22.30 32.16
N PRO A 186 -8.08 -21.52 32.16
CA PRO A 186 -9.29 -21.91 31.46
C PRO A 186 -9.06 -21.91 29.94
N ASP A 187 -9.94 -22.63 29.24
CA ASP A 187 -10.05 -22.49 27.79
C ASP A 187 -10.69 -21.11 27.48
N GLY A 188 -10.30 -20.50 26.37
CA GLY A 188 -10.73 -19.16 25.98
C GLY A 188 -9.78 -18.51 24.97
N ASP A 189 -10.13 -17.30 24.54
CA ASP A 189 -9.34 -16.50 23.61
C ASP A 189 -8.43 -15.54 24.38
N TYR A 190 -7.19 -15.44 23.91
CA TYR A 190 -6.11 -14.67 24.52
C TYR A 190 -5.33 -13.93 23.45
N TRP A 191 -4.47 -13.03 23.88
CA TRP A 191 -3.46 -12.42 23.04
C TRP A 191 -2.08 -12.98 23.40
N LEU A 192 -1.45 -13.67 22.46
CA LEU A 192 -0.08 -14.17 22.58
C LEU A 192 0.88 -13.11 22.08
N GLU A 193 1.84 -12.73 22.91
CA GLU A 193 2.75 -11.62 22.66
C GLU A 193 4.20 -12.05 22.89
N ALA A 194 5.10 -11.49 22.08
CA ALA A 194 6.52 -11.52 22.32
C ALA A 194 7.09 -10.10 22.21
N GLU A 195 8.05 -9.80 23.07
CA GLU A 195 8.76 -8.52 23.13
C GLU A 195 10.26 -8.79 23.15
N VAL A 196 10.99 -8.24 22.18
CA VAL A 196 12.45 -8.26 22.14
C VAL A 196 13.01 -7.04 22.87
N ASP A 197 14.13 -7.21 23.57
CA ASP A 197 14.76 -6.18 24.41
C ASP A 197 13.79 -5.42 25.36
N PRO A 198 13.00 -6.13 26.19
CA PRO A 198 11.96 -5.52 27.04
C PRO A 198 12.48 -4.50 28.05
N ASP A 199 13.77 -4.56 28.39
CA ASP A 199 14.41 -3.65 29.35
C ASP A 199 15.17 -2.49 28.67
N ASN A 200 15.08 -2.35 27.34
CA ASN A 200 15.79 -1.36 26.53
C ASN A 200 17.30 -1.33 26.86
N LEU A 201 17.95 -2.51 26.73
CA LEU A 201 19.36 -2.67 27.01
C LEU A 201 20.21 -2.38 25.77
N VAL A 202 19.68 -2.63 24.57
CA VAL A 202 20.30 -2.34 23.28
C VAL A 202 19.98 -0.90 22.87
N LEU A 203 20.95 -0.18 22.28
CA LEU A 203 20.65 1.09 21.63
C LEU A 203 20.04 0.86 20.27
N GLU A 204 18.81 1.32 20.08
CA GLU A 204 18.02 1.06 18.87
C GLU A 204 17.67 2.36 18.11
N ALA A 205 17.39 2.22 16.82
CA ALA A 205 16.90 3.32 15.98
C ALA A 205 15.41 3.63 16.25
N ASP A 206 14.64 2.59 16.60
CA ASP A 206 13.24 2.64 16.97
C ASP A 206 13.04 1.67 18.14
N GLU A 207 12.31 2.11 19.15
CA GLU A 207 12.02 1.36 20.39
C GLU A 207 10.52 1.04 20.49
N THR A 208 9.75 1.42 19.47
CA THR A 208 8.28 1.37 19.47
C THR A 208 7.72 0.14 18.75
N ASN A 209 8.58 -0.66 18.13
CA ASN A 209 8.25 -1.82 17.30
C ASN A 209 8.85 -3.15 17.82
N ASN A 210 9.35 -3.16 19.06
CA ASN A 210 9.92 -4.33 19.73
C ASN A 210 8.90 -5.43 20.07
N VAL A 211 7.59 -5.11 20.02
CA VAL A 211 6.50 -6.01 20.40
C VAL A 211 5.75 -6.52 19.16
N ALA A 212 5.49 -7.82 19.12
CA ALA A 212 4.52 -8.42 18.20
C ALA A 212 3.58 -9.35 18.96
N GLY A 213 2.33 -9.45 18.50
CA GLY A 213 1.37 -10.39 19.08
C GLY A 213 0.27 -10.80 18.13
N ILE A 214 -0.42 -11.87 18.49
CA ILE A 214 -1.51 -12.47 17.73
C ILE A 214 -2.65 -12.93 18.67
N PRO A 215 -3.90 -12.95 18.20
CA PRO A 215 -4.94 -13.72 18.86
C PRO A 215 -4.56 -15.20 18.95
N PHE A 216 -4.83 -15.83 20.09
CA PHE A 216 -4.51 -17.23 20.35
C PHE A 216 -5.58 -17.88 21.23
N THR A 217 -6.16 -18.99 20.77
CA THR A 217 -7.20 -19.71 21.49
C THR A 217 -6.62 -20.89 22.27
N ILE A 218 -6.87 -20.94 23.58
CA ILE A 218 -6.65 -22.13 24.40
C ILE A 218 -7.94 -22.94 24.37
N GLY A 219 -7.92 -24.12 23.74
CA GLY A 219 -9.09 -24.99 23.70
C GLY A 219 -8.99 -26.07 22.63
N PRO A 220 -10.04 -26.90 22.46
CA PRO A 220 -10.16 -27.77 21.30
C PRO A 220 -10.33 -26.94 20.02
N VAL A 221 -9.81 -27.46 18.91
CA VAL A 221 -10.03 -26.87 17.58
C VAL A 221 -11.54 -26.91 17.29
N PRO A 222 -12.20 -25.78 16.98
CA PRO A 222 -13.60 -25.76 16.63
C PRO A 222 -13.90 -26.62 15.40
N ALA A 223 -15.13 -27.13 15.29
CA ALA A 223 -15.59 -27.69 14.04
C ALA A 223 -15.66 -26.58 12.98
N THR A 224 -15.27 -26.91 11.76
CA THR A 224 -15.37 -26.01 10.61
C THR A 224 -16.84 -25.79 10.21
N VAL A 225 -17.16 -24.55 9.87
CA VAL A 225 -18.48 -24.10 9.40
C VAL A 225 -18.23 -23.16 8.24
N ASP A 226 -18.92 -23.38 7.11
CA ASP A 226 -18.85 -22.57 5.90
C ASP A 226 -18.90 -21.06 6.21
N ASP A 227 -17.98 -20.33 5.60
CA ASP A 227 -17.86 -18.89 5.75
C ASP A 227 -18.74 -18.11 4.77
N ALA A 228 -18.62 -16.78 4.77
CA ALA A 228 -19.46 -15.91 3.96
C ALA A 228 -19.13 -15.94 2.46
N TYR A 229 -17.95 -16.41 2.07
CA TYR A 229 -17.43 -16.48 0.71
C TYR A 229 -17.76 -17.80 0.00
N GLU A 230 -18.37 -18.73 0.71
CA GLU A 230 -18.85 -19.98 0.16
C GLU A 230 -20.05 -19.80 -0.79
N ASN A 231 -20.18 -20.57 -1.87
CA ASN A 231 -19.36 -21.74 -2.22
C ASN A 231 -18.18 -21.33 -3.10
N ASN A 232 -16.95 -21.66 -2.71
CA ASN A 232 -15.72 -21.34 -3.44
C ASN A 232 -14.79 -22.56 -3.67
N ASP A 233 -15.31 -23.76 -3.54
CA ASP A 233 -14.65 -25.08 -3.58
C ASP A 233 -13.90 -25.37 -4.91
N SER A 234 -14.22 -24.59 -5.95
CA SER A 234 -13.66 -24.78 -7.27
C SER A 234 -13.59 -23.48 -8.06
N ARG A 235 -12.63 -23.46 -8.97
CA ARG A 235 -12.49 -22.39 -9.96
C ARG A 235 -13.80 -22.08 -10.71
N ALA A 236 -14.58 -23.10 -11.06
CA ALA A 236 -15.83 -22.92 -11.82
C ALA A 236 -16.91 -22.21 -11.00
N GLN A 237 -16.98 -22.47 -9.69
CA GLN A 237 -17.89 -21.74 -8.78
C GLN A 237 -17.50 -20.27 -8.73
N VAL A 238 -16.22 -19.98 -8.48
CA VAL A 238 -15.73 -18.59 -8.40
C VAL A 238 -15.89 -17.83 -9.71
N ASP A 239 -15.69 -18.49 -10.85
CA ASP A 239 -15.91 -17.88 -12.18
C ASP A 239 -17.37 -17.46 -12.42
N ALA A 240 -18.34 -18.12 -11.78
CA ALA A 240 -19.75 -17.80 -11.87
C ALA A 240 -20.20 -16.70 -10.90
N LEU A 241 -19.36 -16.34 -9.91
CA LEU A 241 -19.69 -15.31 -8.92
C LEU A 241 -19.60 -13.89 -9.50
N PRO A 242 -20.49 -12.97 -9.08
CA PRO A 242 -20.42 -11.57 -9.48
C PRO A 242 -19.10 -10.94 -9.00
N GLU A 243 -18.42 -10.27 -9.92
CA GLU A 243 -17.14 -9.62 -9.65
C GLU A 243 -17.29 -8.48 -8.63
N GLY A 244 -16.48 -8.50 -7.57
CA GLY A 244 -16.39 -7.43 -6.58
C GLY A 244 -17.60 -7.26 -5.65
N ALA A 245 -18.60 -8.14 -5.74
CA ALA A 245 -19.78 -8.06 -4.87
C ALA A 245 -19.41 -8.38 -3.40
N PRO A 246 -20.20 -7.89 -2.41
CA PRO A 246 -20.02 -8.25 -1.01
C PRO A 246 -19.97 -9.77 -0.83
N ASN A 247 -18.96 -10.26 -0.11
CA ASN A 247 -18.70 -11.69 0.16
C ASN A 247 -18.55 -12.56 -1.11
N SER A 248 -18.15 -11.98 -2.24
CA SER A 248 -17.82 -12.75 -3.44
C SER A 248 -16.36 -13.19 -3.42
N ALA A 249 -16.10 -14.48 -3.63
CA ALA A 249 -14.74 -15.01 -3.84
C ALA A 249 -14.15 -14.57 -5.19
N ASN A 250 -14.98 -14.02 -6.10
CA ASN A 250 -14.52 -13.24 -7.24
C ASN A 250 -14.29 -11.79 -6.80
N LEU A 251 -13.09 -11.54 -6.25
CA LEU A 251 -12.70 -10.30 -5.59
C LEU A 251 -12.70 -9.08 -6.52
N GLY A 252 -12.67 -9.29 -7.84
CA GLY A 252 -12.52 -8.24 -8.84
C GLY A 252 -11.14 -7.60 -8.86
N LEU A 253 -11.07 -6.35 -9.28
CA LEU A 253 -9.85 -5.56 -9.27
C LEU A 253 -9.46 -5.18 -7.84
N VAL A 254 -8.24 -5.52 -7.45
CA VAL A 254 -7.70 -5.23 -6.12
C VAL A 254 -6.67 -4.11 -6.25
N LEU A 255 -7.11 -2.86 -5.99
CA LEU A 255 -6.31 -1.62 -6.11
C LEU A 255 -5.57 -1.25 -4.81
N THR A 256 -6.06 -1.75 -3.68
CA THR A 256 -5.55 -1.45 -2.34
C THR A 256 -5.41 -2.73 -1.54
N PRO A 257 -4.56 -2.75 -0.50
CA PRO A 257 -4.47 -3.90 0.40
C PRO A 257 -5.85 -4.37 0.87
N LYS A 258 -6.10 -5.67 0.74
CA LYS A 258 -7.37 -6.31 1.10
C LYS A 258 -7.10 -7.44 2.07
N VAL A 259 -7.72 -7.39 3.24
CA VAL A 259 -7.68 -8.45 4.24
C VAL A 259 -9.09 -9.01 4.42
N ILE A 260 -9.22 -10.32 4.29
CA ILE A 260 -10.45 -11.08 4.49
C ILE A 260 -10.23 -11.96 5.71
N HIS A 261 -11.04 -11.74 6.74
CA HIS A 261 -11.00 -12.49 7.99
C HIS A 261 -12.06 -13.58 7.99
N ASP A 262 -11.98 -14.47 8.99
CA ASP A 262 -13.01 -15.46 9.30
C ASP A 262 -13.34 -16.39 8.14
N LEU A 263 -12.34 -16.71 7.32
CA LEU A 263 -12.45 -17.74 6.30
C LEU A 263 -12.29 -19.11 6.94
N SER A 264 -12.99 -20.10 6.40
CA SER A 264 -12.97 -21.47 6.85
C SER A 264 -12.76 -22.38 5.65
N MET A 265 -11.90 -23.37 5.79
CA MET A 265 -11.60 -24.29 4.70
C MET A 265 -12.07 -25.69 5.07
N ASN A 266 -13.18 -26.13 4.46
CA ASN A 266 -13.65 -27.52 4.52
C ASN A 266 -13.12 -28.36 3.36
N ASP A 267 -12.81 -27.71 2.25
CA ASP A 267 -12.29 -28.31 1.03
C ASP A 267 -11.16 -27.45 0.44
N ASP A 268 -11.28 -26.97 -0.79
CA ASP A 268 -10.28 -26.16 -1.47
C ASP A 268 -10.87 -24.79 -1.74
N ASP A 269 -10.39 -23.75 -1.07
CA ASP A 269 -10.98 -22.44 -1.26
C ASP A 269 -10.30 -21.73 -2.44
N TRP A 270 -11.09 -21.43 -3.47
CA TRP A 270 -10.65 -20.68 -4.63
C TRP A 270 -11.06 -19.20 -4.52
N PHE A 271 -10.16 -18.32 -4.90
CA PHE A 271 -10.46 -16.90 -5.09
C PHE A 271 -9.99 -16.49 -6.48
N LYS A 272 -10.70 -15.52 -7.07
CA LYS A 272 -10.35 -14.90 -8.34
C LYS A 272 -10.13 -13.43 -8.11
N LEU A 273 -9.04 -12.90 -8.66
CA LEU A 273 -8.73 -11.48 -8.58
C LEU A 273 -8.13 -10.98 -9.88
N ARG A 274 -8.27 -9.68 -10.11
CA ARG A 274 -7.48 -8.94 -11.10
C ARG A 274 -6.45 -8.08 -10.36
N LEU A 275 -5.22 -8.16 -10.84
CA LEU A 275 -4.07 -7.41 -10.35
C LEU A 275 -3.52 -6.50 -11.45
N HIS A 276 -2.88 -5.40 -11.05
CA HIS A 276 -2.01 -4.60 -11.90
C HIS A 276 -0.64 -5.26 -12.03
N ALA A 277 0.26 -4.63 -12.77
CA ALA A 277 1.66 -5.02 -12.75
C ALA A 277 2.17 -4.93 -11.30
N SER A 278 2.78 -6.02 -10.82
CA SER A 278 3.22 -6.15 -9.44
C SER A 278 4.72 -5.90 -9.31
N GLU A 279 5.11 -5.22 -8.24
CA GLU A 279 6.47 -4.78 -7.93
C GLU A 279 7.06 -5.54 -6.73
N GLU A 280 8.25 -5.10 -6.27
CA GLU A 280 8.90 -5.68 -5.10
C GLU A 280 8.20 -5.22 -3.82
N GLY A 281 7.66 -6.17 -3.06
CA GLY A 281 6.91 -5.89 -1.81
C GLY A 281 5.46 -6.36 -1.87
N ASP A 282 4.94 -6.63 -3.06
CA ASP A 282 3.58 -7.13 -3.26
C ASP A 282 3.49 -8.63 -2.95
N TYR A 283 2.40 -9.04 -2.30
CA TYR A 283 2.22 -10.43 -1.91
C TYR A 283 0.76 -10.83 -1.74
N ILE A 284 0.53 -12.13 -1.80
CA ILE A 284 -0.68 -12.79 -1.29
C ILE A 284 -0.24 -13.65 -0.12
N ARG A 285 -0.98 -13.55 0.98
CA ARG A 285 -0.67 -14.25 2.21
C ARG A 285 -1.92 -14.86 2.80
N ILE A 286 -1.81 -16.09 3.30
CA ILE A 286 -2.80 -16.64 4.22
C ILE A 286 -2.17 -16.84 5.59
N ALA A 287 -3.00 -16.79 6.62
CA ALA A 287 -2.55 -17.07 7.98
C ALA A 287 -3.66 -17.72 8.82
N SER A 288 -3.31 -18.73 9.60
CA SER A 288 -4.23 -19.55 10.41
C SER A 288 -3.78 -19.58 11.88
N GLY A 289 -4.71 -19.73 12.83
CA GLY A 289 -4.39 -19.99 14.24
C GLY A 289 -4.20 -21.48 14.58
N TYR A 290 -4.46 -22.39 13.63
CA TYR A 290 -4.70 -23.82 13.89
C TYR A 290 -3.75 -24.74 13.09
N LEU A 291 -2.47 -24.80 13.49
CA LEU A 291 -1.37 -25.44 12.75
C LEU A 291 -1.45 -26.95 12.50
N ARG A 292 -1.68 -27.76 13.54
CA ARG A 292 -1.33 -29.20 13.48
C ARG A 292 -2.44 -30.11 12.96
N THR A 293 -3.65 -29.59 12.86
CA THR A 293 -4.81 -30.30 12.31
C THR A 293 -5.33 -29.60 11.05
N GLY A 294 -4.58 -28.71 10.40
CA GLY A 294 -5.11 -27.85 9.33
C GLY A 294 -4.06 -27.02 8.58
N ASN A 295 -2.86 -27.57 8.31
CA ASN A 295 -1.84 -26.85 7.53
C ASN A 295 -2.39 -26.49 6.14
N LEU A 296 -2.47 -25.19 5.87
CA LEU A 296 -2.95 -24.64 4.62
C LEU A 296 -1.75 -24.34 3.74
N ASN A 297 -1.85 -24.71 2.48
CA ASN A 297 -0.91 -24.33 1.44
C ASN A 297 -1.56 -23.27 0.56
N LEU A 298 -0.73 -22.42 -0.03
CA LEU A 298 -1.16 -21.36 -0.92
C LEU A 298 -0.64 -21.62 -2.33
N GLN A 299 -1.53 -21.49 -3.30
CA GLN A 299 -1.20 -21.58 -4.73
C GLN A 299 -1.69 -20.34 -5.46
N LEU A 300 -0.83 -19.81 -6.34
CA LEU A 300 -1.18 -18.76 -7.28
C LEU A 300 -1.17 -19.34 -8.70
N LEU A 301 -2.25 -19.13 -9.43
CA LEU A 301 -2.43 -19.63 -10.79
C LEU A 301 -2.75 -18.47 -11.74
N ASN A 302 -2.32 -18.59 -13.00
CA ASN A 302 -2.67 -17.64 -14.05
C ASN A 302 -4.11 -17.87 -14.57
N ALA A 303 -4.56 -16.98 -15.47
CA ALA A 303 -5.87 -17.08 -16.12
C ALA A 303 -6.12 -18.41 -16.88
N ALA A 304 -5.08 -19.12 -17.31
CA ALA A 304 -5.21 -20.43 -17.95
C ALA A 304 -5.31 -21.59 -16.95
N GLY A 305 -5.11 -21.34 -15.65
CA GLY A 305 -5.08 -22.35 -14.59
C GLY A 305 -3.73 -23.04 -14.42
N SER A 306 -2.65 -22.49 -15.00
CA SER A 306 -1.30 -22.97 -14.73
C SER A 306 -0.79 -22.38 -13.42
N VAL A 307 -0.21 -23.20 -12.56
CA VAL A 307 0.41 -22.76 -11.30
C VAL A 307 1.64 -21.90 -11.62
N ILE A 308 1.66 -20.69 -11.07
CA ILE A 308 2.78 -19.74 -11.12
C ILE A 308 3.71 -20.00 -9.94
N GLN A 309 3.13 -20.04 -8.74
CA GLN A 309 3.86 -20.19 -7.49
C GLN A 309 3.06 -21.01 -6.49
N THR A 310 3.77 -21.66 -5.58
CA THR A 310 3.21 -22.45 -4.48
C THR A 310 4.01 -22.15 -3.22
N SER A 311 3.31 -21.99 -2.11
CA SER A 311 3.87 -21.90 -0.77
C SER A 311 3.26 -23.04 0.06
N THR A 312 4.12 -23.92 0.56
CA THR A 312 3.76 -25.16 1.28
C THR A 312 4.68 -25.33 2.49
N ASN A 313 4.92 -24.25 3.20
CA ASN A 313 5.80 -24.29 4.36
C ASN A 313 5.08 -25.01 5.53
N SER A 314 5.80 -25.19 6.64
CA SER A 314 5.27 -25.84 7.84
C SER A 314 4.72 -24.85 8.87
N HIS A 315 4.71 -23.57 8.53
CA HIS A 315 4.30 -22.45 9.37
C HIS A 315 2.80 -22.18 9.16
N ASN A 316 2.20 -21.42 10.05
CA ASN A 316 0.77 -21.07 9.96
C ASN A 316 0.52 -19.92 8.97
N VAL A 317 1.52 -19.56 8.19
CA VAL A 317 1.54 -18.42 7.28
C VAL A 317 2.09 -18.93 5.98
N GLU A 318 1.34 -18.76 4.90
CA GLU A 318 1.84 -18.99 3.56
C GLU A 318 1.84 -17.69 2.81
N THR A 319 2.98 -17.36 2.18
CA THR A 319 3.14 -16.13 1.42
C THR A 319 3.62 -16.45 0.02
N ILE A 320 3.00 -15.82 -0.99
CA ILE A 320 3.43 -15.79 -2.38
C ILE A 320 3.77 -14.34 -2.71
N ASN A 321 5.01 -14.11 -3.13
CA ASN A 321 5.44 -12.82 -3.63
C ASN A 321 4.93 -12.61 -5.07
N LEU A 322 4.45 -11.40 -5.39
CA LEU A 322 3.86 -11.10 -6.70
C LEU A 322 4.84 -10.39 -7.66
N ARG A 323 6.09 -10.15 -7.26
CA ARG A 323 7.06 -9.36 -8.02
C ARG A 323 7.15 -9.79 -9.48
N GLY A 324 6.96 -8.82 -10.37
CA GLY A 324 7.14 -8.99 -11.81
C GLY A 324 5.99 -9.72 -12.50
N LEU A 325 4.87 -9.95 -11.80
CA LEU A 325 3.65 -10.40 -12.46
C LEU A 325 3.04 -9.24 -13.27
N PRO A 326 2.65 -9.48 -14.54
CA PRO A 326 1.97 -8.46 -15.34
C PRO A 326 0.55 -8.22 -14.83
N ALA A 327 -0.08 -7.14 -15.28
CA ALA A 327 -1.50 -6.96 -15.06
C ALA A 327 -2.31 -8.10 -15.67
N GLY A 328 -3.33 -8.58 -14.96
CA GLY A 328 -4.15 -9.69 -15.43
C GLY A 328 -5.03 -10.35 -14.37
N THR A 329 -5.71 -11.41 -14.80
CA THR A 329 -6.53 -12.26 -13.93
C THR A 329 -5.70 -13.39 -13.34
N TYR A 330 -5.85 -13.58 -12.04
CA TYR A 330 -5.19 -14.61 -11.24
C TYR A 330 -6.19 -15.36 -10.39
N TYR A 331 -5.82 -16.59 -10.03
CA TYR A 331 -6.55 -17.40 -9.06
C TYR A 331 -5.66 -17.71 -7.88
N VAL A 332 -6.21 -17.58 -6.69
CA VAL A 332 -5.63 -18.07 -5.45
C VAL A 332 -6.34 -19.35 -5.09
N ARG A 333 -5.59 -20.38 -4.73
CA ARG A 333 -6.12 -21.62 -4.19
C ARG A 333 -5.50 -21.85 -2.83
N VAL A 334 -6.35 -21.97 -1.82
CA VAL A 334 -5.98 -22.38 -0.47
C VAL A 334 -6.36 -23.86 -0.34
N TYR A 335 -5.43 -24.70 0.08
CA TYR A 335 -5.68 -26.15 0.11
C TYR A 335 -4.80 -26.84 1.15
N ASN A 336 -5.26 -27.96 1.71
CA ASN A 336 -4.44 -28.77 2.62
C ASN A 336 -3.62 -29.84 1.86
N SER A 337 -2.55 -30.34 2.50
CA SER A 337 -1.79 -31.49 1.97
C SER A 337 -2.28 -32.84 2.48
N THR A 338 -3.17 -32.87 3.48
CA THR A 338 -3.54 -34.07 4.25
C THR A 338 -5.04 -34.24 4.54
N SER A 339 -5.94 -33.54 3.82
CA SER A 339 -7.42 -33.64 3.93
C SER A 339 -8.02 -33.22 5.28
N THR A 340 -7.38 -32.28 5.98
CA THR A 340 -7.90 -31.73 7.24
C THR A 340 -8.52 -30.35 7.05
N SER A 341 -9.68 -30.13 7.67
CA SER A 341 -10.40 -28.87 7.63
C SER A 341 -9.75 -27.81 8.53
N ASN A 342 -9.91 -26.52 8.22
CA ASN A 342 -9.39 -25.40 8.98
C ASN A 342 -10.53 -24.44 9.38
N PRO A 343 -10.84 -24.27 10.68
CA PRO A 343 -12.00 -23.50 11.13
C PRO A 343 -11.84 -21.99 11.01
N ASN A 344 -10.62 -21.49 10.85
CA ASN A 344 -10.38 -20.06 10.75
C ASN A 344 -9.01 -19.77 10.14
N TYR A 345 -9.01 -19.04 9.04
CA TYR A 345 -7.84 -18.38 8.49
C TYR A 345 -8.21 -17.00 7.94
N ARG A 346 -7.20 -16.20 7.62
CA ARG A 346 -7.35 -14.95 6.89
C ARG A 346 -6.59 -14.99 5.57
N LEU A 347 -7.10 -14.29 4.56
CA LEU A 347 -6.43 -14.02 3.30
C LEU A 347 -6.10 -12.53 3.22
N GLU A 348 -4.85 -12.22 2.91
CA GLU A 348 -4.34 -10.87 2.69
C GLU A 348 -3.78 -10.78 1.28
N VAL A 349 -4.21 -9.76 0.54
CA VAL A 349 -3.71 -9.42 -0.79
C VAL A 349 -3.18 -8.00 -0.73
N VAL A 350 -1.86 -7.86 -0.89
CA VAL A 350 -1.18 -6.57 -1.06
C VAL A 350 -0.83 -6.45 -2.54
N PRO A 351 -1.64 -5.69 -3.33
CA PRO A 351 -1.41 -5.51 -4.75
C PRO A 351 -0.30 -4.47 -5.01
N GLY A 352 0.16 -4.42 -6.25
CA GLY A 352 1.00 -3.31 -6.73
C GLY A 352 0.27 -1.97 -6.69
N ALA A 353 1.05 -0.90 -6.64
CA ALA A 353 0.51 0.45 -6.66
C ALA A 353 -0.24 0.74 -7.96
N ASN A 354 -1.47 1.24 -7.87
CA ASN A 354 -2.24 1.67 -9.04
C ASN A 354 -1.65 2.94 -9.66
N ALA A 355 -1.18 2.87 -10.91
CA ALA A 355 -0.66 4.04 -11.61
C ALA A 355 -1.81 4.80 -12.29
N PRO A 356 -1.85 6.14 -12.24
CA PRO A 356 -2.92 6.89 -12.88
C PRO A 356 -2.94 6.63 -14.40
N PRO A 357 -4.13 6.55 -15.02
CA PRO A 357 -4.24 6.44 -16.46
C PRO A 357 -3.58 7.64 -17.14
N THR A 358 -3.13 7.50 -18.38
CA THR A 358 -2.64 8.64 -19.16
C THR A 358 -3.76 9.27 -19.99
N VAL A 359 -3.71 10.60 -20.10
CA VAL A 359 -4.54 11.37 -21.01
C VAL A 359 -3.75 12.53 -21.59
N VAL A 360 -3.91 12.76 -22.89
CA VAL A 360 -3.34 13.89 -23.63
C VAL A 360 -4.43 14.46 -24.51
N VAL A 361 -4.89 15.67 -24.19
CA VAL A 361 -5.89 16.37 -25.00
C VAL A 361 -5.21 16.99 -26.21
N THR A 362 -5.71 16.71 -27.40
CA THR A 362 -5.18 17.23 -28.67
C THR A 362 -6.05 18.30 -29.29
N GLU A 363 -7.33 18.36 -28.94
CA GLU A 363 -8.26 19.39 -29.44
C GLU A 363 -9.06 20.06 -28.32
N PRO A 364 -9.34 21.37 -28.45
CA PRO A 364 -8.96 22.23 -29.59
C PRO A 364 -7.48 22.58 -29.68
N SER A 365 -6.91 22.44 -30.89
CA SER A 365 -5.50 22.70 -31.19
C SER A 365 -5.21 24.17 -31.53
N VAL A 366 -6.24 24.93 -31.90
CA VAL A 366 -6.21 26.36 -32.20
C VAL A 366 -7.37 27.05 -31.49
N THR A 367 -7.22 28.35 -31.19
CA THR A 367 -8.29 29.09 -30.50
C THR A 367 -9.52 29.14 -31.39
N MET A 368 -10.66 28.68 -30.86
CA MET A 368 -11.93 28.67 -31.56
C MET A 368 -12.85 29.76 -31.02
N TYR A 369 -13.64 30.33 -31.91
CA TYR A 369 -14.79 31.18 -31.59
C TYR A 369 -16.01 30.38 -32.02
N VAL A 370 -16.90 30.06 -31.08
CA VAL A 370 -18.00 29.12 -31.27
C VAL A 370 -19.29 29.83 -30.88
N GLU A 371 -20.24 29.89 -31.80
CA GLU A 371 -21.53 30.51 -31.57
C GLU A 371 -22.31 29.72 -30.50
N TYR A 372 -22.71 30.40 -29.44
CA TYR A 372 -23.42 29.81 -28.33
C TYR A 372 -24.77 29.22 -28.77
N ALA A 373 -25.07 28.02 -28.29
CA ALA A 373 -26.28 27.24 -28.55
C ALA A 373 -26.51 26.76 -29.99
N GLU A 374 -25.74 27.27 -30.97
CA GLU A 374 -25.85 26.90 -32.39
C GLU A 374 -24.70 26.00 -32.85
N GLU A 375 -23.47 26.29 -32.43
CA GLU A 375 -22.27 25.54 -32.82
C GLU A 375 -21.79 24.59 -31.70
N THR A 376 -21.13 23.50 -32.11
CA THR A 376 -20.42 22.58 -31.20
C THR A 376 -18.92 22.69 -31.41
N PHE A 377 -18.13 22.25 -30.43
CA PHE A 377 -16.68 22.15 -30.60
C PHE A 377 -16.11 20.76 -30.28
N PRO A 378 -15.06 20.30 -31.01
CA PRO A 378 -14.46 19.01 -30.77
C PRO A 378 -13.51 19.04 -29.56
N VAL A 379 -13.51 17.95 -28.80
CA VAL A 379 -12.51 17.65 -27.78
C VAL A 379 -12.00 16.25 -28.05
N HIS A 380 -10.73 16.16 -28.44
CA HIS A 380 -10.05 14.90 -28.76
C HIS A 380 -8.99 14.61 -27.71
N TRP A 381 -8.85 13.35 -27.33
CA TRP A 381 -7.82 12.90 -26.41
C TRP A 381 -7.23 11.56 -26.83
N ASN A 382 -5.97 11.37 -26.46
CA ASN A 382 -5.27 10.10 -26.56
C ASN A 382 -4.82 9.65 -25.16
N GLY A 383 -4.56 8.36 -25.02
CA GLY A 383 -3.89 7.82 -23.84
C GLY A 383 -4.31 6.39 -23.56
N SER A 384 -3.55 5.73 -22.72
CA SER A 384 -3.77 4.38 -22.22
C SER A 384 -3.74 4.36 -20.71
N ASP A 385 -4.18 3.27 -20.14
CA ASP A 385 -3.89 2.96 -18.75
C ASP A 385 -2.58 2.15 -18.68
N PRO A 386 -1.57 2.53 -17.87
CA PRO A 386 -0.33 1.77 -17.74
C PRO A 386 -0.55 0.33 -17.27
N ASP A 387 -1.60 0.10 -16.49
CA ASP A 387 -1.94 -1.17 -15.88
C ASP A 387 -3.01 -1.94 -16.69
N GLY A 388 -3.50 -1.35 -17.78
CA GLY A 388 -4.43 -1.99 -18.70
C GLY A 388 -5.89 -1.96 -18.26
N ASP A 389 -6.24 -1.13 -17.29
CA ASP A 389 -7.61 -1.00 -16.82
C ASP A 389 -8.55 -0.24 -17.77
N PRO A 390 -9.86 -0.48 -17.66
CA PRO A 390 -10.85 0.39 -18.26
C PRO A 390 -10.67 1.81 -17.74
N LYS A 391 -10.51 2.75 -18.67
CA LYS A 391 -10.37 4.18 -18.37
C LYS A 391 -11.67 4.89 -18.69
N TRP A 392 -12.05 5.85 -17.85
CA TRP A 392 -13.12 6.81 -18.10
C TRP A 392 -12.58 8.23 -18.16
N VAL A 393 -13.27 9.11 -18.89
CA VAL A 393 -12.90 10.51 -19.00
C VAL A 393 -14.08 11.44 -18.69
N SER A 394 -13.76 12.58 -18.09
CA SER A 394 -14.70 13.66 -17.78
C SER A 394 -14.14 14.99 -18.26
N LEU A 395 -15.00 15.83 -18.83
CA LEU A 395 -14.62 17.13 -19.38
C LEU A 395 -15.00 18.29 -18.44
N PHE A 396 -14.12 19.27 -18.37
CA PHE A 396 -14.28 20.48 -17.56
C PHE A 396 -13.90 21.74 -18.34
N LEU A 397 -14.46 22.89 -17.94
CA LEU A 397 -14.08 24.22 -18.39
C LEU A 397 -13.50 25.04 -17.25
N THR A 398 -12.50 25.85 -17.54
CA THR A 398 -11.93 26.82 -16.59
C THR A 398 -11.64 28.15 -17.29
N PRO A 399 -11.74 29.30 -16.60
CA PRO A 399 -11.30 30.58 -17.15
C PRO A 399 -9.76 30.68 -17.29
N SER A 400 -8.99 29.85 -16.57
CA SER A 400 -7.52 29.87 -16.61
C SER A 400 -6.91 28.48 -16.40
N LYS A 401 -5.83 28.18 -17.13
CA LYS A 401 -5.02 26.96 -16.91
C LYS A 401 -4.19 27.05 -15.62
N ASP A 402 -3.90 28.25 -15.14
CA ASP A 402 -3.03 28.47 -13.98
C ASP A 402 -3.74 28.26 -12.64
N ASP A 403 -5.08 28.27 -12.64
CA ASP A 403 -5.92 28.06 -11.45
C ASP A 403 -7.13 27.19 -11.80
N PRO A 404 -7.00 25.85 -11.69
CA PRO A 404 -8.10 24.93 -11.98
C PRO A 404 -9.11 24.81 -10.84
N SER A 405 -8.92 25.49 -9.70
CA SER A 405 -9.81 25.33 -8.53
C SER A 405 -11.25 25.79 -8.77
N GLY A 406 -11.48 26.57 -9.83
CA GLY A 406 -12.80 26.98 -10.32
C GLY A 406 -13.29 26.22 -11.56
N ALA A 407 -12.69 25.08 -11.92
CA ALA A 407 -13.10 24.32 -13.08
C ALA A 407 -14.54 23.78 -12.89
N ILE A 408 -15.38 24.00 -13.89
CA ILE A 408 -16.77 23.53 -13.92
C ILE A 408 -16.89 22.31 -14.84
N GLU A 409 -17.66 21.32 -14.42
CA GLU A 409 -17.99 20.18 -15.27
C GLU A 409 -18.78 20.64 -16.50
N ILE A 410 -18.48 20.07 -17.67
CA ILE A 410 -19.31 20.22 -18.86
C ILE A 410 -20.49 19.24 -18.74
N PRO A 411 -21.72 19.68 -18.45
CA PRO A 411 -22.81 18.76 -18.10
C PRO A 411 -23.08 17.71 -19.19
N GLY A 412 -23.13 16.43 -18.82
CA GLY A 412 -23.40 15.32 -19.74
C GLY A 412 -22.16 14.69 -20.38
N TYR A 413 -20.96 15.18 -20.04
CA TYR A 413 -19.68 14.68 -20.53
C TYR A 413 -18.81 14.11 -19.40
N GLN A 414 -19.45 13.48 -18.41
CA GLN A 414 -18.82 12.79 -17.29
C GLN A 414 -18.75 11.28 -17.57
N ASN A 415 -17.68 10.62 -17.10
CA ASN A 415 -17.52 9.17 -17.11
C ASN A 415 -17.69 8.52 -18.50
N LEU A 416 -17.25 9.21 -19.55
CA LEU A 416 -17.24 8.67 -20.91
C LEU A 416 -16.19 7.58 -21.02
N TYR A 417 -16.42 6.56 -21.84
CA TYR A 417 -15.41 5.53 -22.05
C TYR A 417 -14.16 6.13 -22.71
N GLY A 418 -13.00 5.95 -22.07
CA GLY A 418 -11.74 6.56 -22.49
C GLY A 418 -11.27 6.12 -23.87
N TYR A 419 -11.71 4.96 -24.36
CA TYR A 419 -11.42 4.47 -25.72
C TYR A 419 -12.18 5.24 -26.82
N MET A 420 -13.20 6.04 -26.49
CA MET A 420 -13.93 6.84 -27.47
C MET A 420 -13.01 7.86 -28.16
N GLY A 421 -12.02 8.39 -27.44
CA GLY A 421 -10.97 9.28 -27.94
C GLY A 421 -11.43 10.68 -28.39
N GLN A 422 -12.75 10.91 -28.50
CA GLN A 422 -13.30 12.18 -28.96
C GLN A 422 -14.77 12.37 -28.56
N VAL A 423 -15.17 13.64 -28.41
CA VAL A 423 -16.56 14.10 -28.39
C VAL A 423 -16.71 15.46 -29.08
N ASN A 424 -17.92 15.77 -29.52
CA ASN A 424 -18.33 17.14 -29.85
C ASN A 424 -19.18 17.69 -28.70
N VAL A 425 -18.73 18.80 -28.12
CA VAL A 425 -19.36 19.45 -26.98
C VAL A 425 -20.48 20.36 -27.46
N ASN A 426 -21.69 20.13 -26.96
CA ASN A 426 -22.84 21.01 -27.14
C ASN A 426 -22.71 22.24 -26.22
N THR A 427 -22.97 23.42 -26.77
CA THR A 427 -22.74 24.71 -26.10
C THR A 427 -23.97 25.27 -25.38
N VAL A 428 -25.17 24.68 -25.54
CA VAL A 428 -26.44 25.26 -25.06
C VAL A 428 -26.50 25.53 -23.55
N THR A 429 -25.79 24.75 -22.74
CA THR A 429 -25.76 24.92 -21.28
C THR A 429 -24.48 25.56 -20.76
N LEU A 430 -23.60 26.02 -21.65
CA LEU A 430 -22.29 26.53 -21.28
C LEU A 430 -22.31 28.06 -21.14
N PRO A 431 -21.57 28.63 -20.18
CA PRO A 431 -21.48 30.07 -20.00
C PRO A 431 -20.73 30.76 -21.15
N ILE A 432 -21.21 31.94 -21.57
CA ILE A 432 -20.52 32.83 -22.51
C ILE A 432 -19.13 33.20 -21.97
N GLY A 433 -18.18 33.40 -22.88
CA GLY A 433 -16.83 33.83 -22.53
C GLY A 433 -15.74 32.91 -23.04
N LYS A 434 -14.50 33.23 -22.66
CA LYS A 434 -13.30 32.47 -23.02
C LYS A 434 -13.01 31.40 -21.97
N TRP A 435 -12.89 30.16 -22.43
CA TRP A 435 -12.68 28.98 -21.60
C TRP A 435 -11.51 28.13 -22.10
N TYR A 436 -10.86 27.45 -21.18
CA TYR A 436 -9.92 26.36 -21.46
C TYR A 436 -10.57 25.03 -21.08
N VAL A 437 -10.38 24.03 -21.93
CA VAL A 437 -10.94 22.68 -21.73
C VAL A 437 -9.90 21.81 -21.02
N MET A 438 -10.31 21.15 -19.95
CA MET A 438 -9.57 20.08 -19.29
C MET A 438 -10.28 18.76 -19.53
N VAL A 439 -9.51 17.69 -19.74
CA VAL A 439 -10.00 16.32 -19.66
C VAL A 439 -9.29 15.64 -18.49
N GLN A 440 -10.08 15.11 -17.57
CA GLN A 440 -9.60 14.22 -16.52
C GLN A 440 -9.85 12.78 -16.96
N ALA A 441 -8.87 11.90 -16.78
CA ALA A 441 -9.01 10.46 -16.94
C ALA A 441 -8.88 9.75 -15.60
N THR A 442 -9.69 8.73 -15.35
CA THR A 442 -9.64 7.89 -14.14
C THR A 442 -9.87 6.42 -14.47
N ASP A 443 -9.31 5.54 -13.64
CA ASP A 443 -9.49 4.09 -13.62
C ASP A 443 -10.36 3.62 -12.40
N GLY A 444 -10.83 4.57 -11.59
CA GLY A 444 -11.58 4.32 -10.35
C GLY A 444 -10.75 4.33 -9.05
N GLY A 445 -9.42 4.32 -9.13
CA GLY A 445 -8.50 4.43 -7.99
C GLY A 445 -7.55 5.62 -8.06
N ALA A 446 -7.15 6.01 -9.27
CA ALA A 446 -6.26 7.13 -9.57
C ALA A 446 -6.80 7.95 -10.75
N TYR A 447 -6.21 9.13 -10.97
CA TYR A 447 -6.58 9.99 -12.09
C TYR A 447 -5.40 10.80 -12.61
N SER A 448 -5.50 11.24 -13.87
CA SER A 448 -4.63 12.26 -14.46
C SER A 448 -5.46 13.28 -15.23
N GLU A 449 -4.84 14.43 -15.54
CA GLU A 449 -5.49 15.54 -16.20
C GLU A 449 -4.63 16.05 -17.35
N SER A 450 -5.29 16.53 -18.40
CA SER A 450 -4.64 17.17 -19.52
C SER A 450 -5.48 18.30 -20.08
N TRP A 451 -4.79 19.35 -20.53
CA TRP A 451 -5.39 20.55 -21.07
C TRP A 451 -5.42 20.51 -22.58
N ALA A 452 -6.52 20.96 -23.17
CA ALA A 452 -6.54 21.28 -24.60
C ALA A 452 -5.45 22.31 -24.92
N PRO A 453 -4.79 22.23 -26.09
CA PRO A 453 -3.75 23.19 -26.47
C PRO A 453 -4.26 24.64 -26.47
N ALA A 454 -5.47 24.88 -27.00
CA ALA A 454 -6.05 26.21 -27.17
C ALA A 454 -7.37 26.41 -26.41
N SER A 455 -7.86 27.65 -26.41
CA SER A 455 -9.12 28.04 -25.76
C SER A 455 -10.31 27.97 -26.70
N VAL A 456 -11.50 27.87 -26.13
CA VAL A 456 -12.78 28.07 -26.80
C VAL A 456 -13.39 29.38 -26.28
N THR A 457 -13.78 30.27 -27.19
CA THR A 457 -14.56 31.46 -26.86
C THR A 457 -15.99 31.21 -27.30
N LEU A 458 -16.91 31.08 -26.35
CA LEU A 458 -18.35 31.03 -26.61
C LEU A 458 -18.85 32.47 -26.70
N PHE A 459 -19.54 32.79 -27.79
CA PHE A 459 -20.02 34.15 -28.06
C PHE A 459 -21.47 34.15 -28.54
N ILE A 460 -22.12 35.30 -28.37
CA ILE A 460 -23.38 35.66 -29.04
C ILE A 460 -23.02 36.75 -30.04
N HIS A 461 -23.60 36.71 -31.25
CA HIS A 461 -23.38 37.77 -32.25
C HIS A 461 -23.69 39.15 -31.65
N GLY A 462 -22.72 40.05 -31.72
CA GLY A 462 -22.82 41.42 -31.21
C GLY A 462 -22.45 41.62 -29.74
N ASP A 463 -22.20 40.56 -28.96
CA ASP A 463 -21.67 40.66 -27.59
C ASP A 463 -20.12 40.66 -27.63
N LEU A 464 -19.54 41.84 -27.79
CA LEU A 464 -18.10 42.01 -27.98
C LEU A 464 -17.32 41.92 -26.67
N ASN A 465 -17.96 42.24 -25.54
CA ASN A 465 -17.33 42.20 -24.22
C ASN A 465 -17.46 40.81 -23.53
N LEU A 466 -18.30 39.92 -24.09
CA LEU A 466 -18.56 38.55 -23.64
C LEU A 466 -19.22 38.46 -22.25
N ASP A 467 -20.09 39.41 -21.91
CA ASP A 467 -20.84 39.42 -20.64
C ASP A 467 -22.22 38.74 -20.75
N GLY A 468 -22.61 38.29 -21.95
CA GLY A 468 -23.86 37.62 -22.24
C GLY A 468 -25.02 38.58 -22.53
N ALA A 469 -24.80 39.88 -22.65
CA ALA A 469 -25.83 40.87 -22.94
C ALA A 469 -25.40 41.81 -24.07
N LEU A 470 -26.29 42.01 -25.05
CA LEU A 470 -26.08 43.03 -26.09
C LEU A 470 -26.43 44.41 -25.51
N THR A 471 -25.43 45.27 -25.34
CA THR A 471 -25.59 46.60 -24.74
C THR A 471 -24.87 47.68 -25.53
N MET A 472 -25.07 48.94 -25.12
CA MET A 472 -24.32 50.07 -25.69
C MET A 472 -22.81 49.94 -25.50
N ALA A 473 -22.34 49.17 -24.50
CA ALA A 473 -20.92 48.91 -24.31
C ALA A 473 -20.32 48.15 -25.51
N ASP A 474 -21.06 47.20 -26.07
CA ASP A 474 -20.62 46.40 -27.23
C ASP A 474 -20.62 47.23 -28.52
N PHE A 475 -21.64 48.07 -28.68
CA PHE A 475 -21.69 49.06 -29.75
C PHE A 475 -20.49 50.02 -29.68
N ASP A 476 -20.20 50.56 -28.49
CA ASP A 476 -19.07 51.48 -28.26
C ASP A 476 -17.71 50.80 -28.48
N LEU A 477 -17.63 49.47 -28.29
CA LEU A 477 -16.45 48.67 -28.59
C LEU A 477 -16.24 48.47 -30.10
N LEU A 478 -17.30 48.24 -30.88
CA LEU A 478 -17.22 47.99 -32.32
C LEU A 478 -17.10 49.28 -33.15
N ARG A 479 -17.84 50.33 -32.78
CA ARG A 479 -17.94 51.61 -33.52
C ARG A 479 -16.60 52.15 -34.02
N PRO A 480 -15.54 52.26 -33.19
CA PRO A 480 -14.28 52.87 -33.64
C PRO A 480 -13.58 52.11 -34.77
N TRP A 481 -13.90 50.83 -34.96
CA TRP A 481 -13.30 49.96 -35.97
C TRP A 481 -14.04 49.97 -37.31
N VAL A 482 -15.31 50.39 -37.30
CA VAL A 482 -16.21 50.30 -38.46
C VAL A 482 -16.66 51.68 -38.94
N GLU A 483 -17.00 52.58 -38.03
CA GLU A 483 -17.43 53.96 -38.34
C GLU A 483 -16.25 54.91 -38.50
N ASP A 484 -15.25 54.81 -37.62
CA ASP A 484 -14.16 55.79 -37.52
C ASP A 484 -12.89 55.41 -38.29
N ALA A 485 -12.83 54.19 -38.86
CA ALA A 485 -11.64 53.64 -39.51
C ALA A 485 -11.71 53.70 -41.04
N GLU A 486 -10.61 54.09 -41.70
CA GLU A 486 -10.50 54.03 -43.17
C GLU A 486 -10.41 52.58 -43.69
N VAL A 487 -9.98 51.63 -42.86
CA VAL A 487 -9.91 50.19 -43.14
C VAL A 487 -10.27 49.42 -41.86
N VAL A 488 -11.21 48.48 -41.96
CA VAL A 488 -11.65 47.62 -40.86
C VAL A 488 -10.57 46.57 -40.57
N ILE A 489 -9.87 46.69 -39.44
CA ILE A 489 -8.88 45.71 -38.96
C ILE A 489 -9.25 45.34 -37.53
N LEU A 490 -10.05 44.29 -37.37
CA LEU A 490 -10.57 43.91 -36.06
C LEU A 490 -9.57 43.13 -35.20
N PRO A 491 -9.73 43.14 -33.86
CA PRO A 491 -9.04 42.21 -32.98
C PRO A 491 -9.27 40.74 -33.39
N PRO A 492 -8.37 39.82 -32.98
CA PRO A 492 -8.52 38.40 -33.30
C PRO A 492 -9.91 37.86 -32.89
N GLY A 493 -10.58 37.17 -33.82
CA GLY A 493 -11.91 36.57 -33.62
C GLY A 493 -13.11 37.49 -33.71
N TRP A 494 -12.92 38.81 -33.63
CA TRP A 494 -14.04 39.76 -33.71
C TRP A 494 -14.74 39.75 -35.06
N HIS A 495 -14.07 39.32 -36.13
CA HIS A 495 -14.72 39.08 -37.43
C HIS A 495 -15.84 38.04 -37.36
N ARG A 496 -15.82 37.09 -36.40
CA ARG A 496 -16.93 36.16 -36.16
C ARG A 496 -17.99 36.78 -35.25
N ILE A 497 -17.57 37.44 -34.17
CA ILE A 497 -18.50 37.96 -33.14
C ILE A 497 -19.32 39.15 -33.68
N ALA A 498 -18.68 40.02 -34.47
CA ALA A 498 -19.27 41.27 -34.93
C ALA A 498 -20.01 41.16 -36.28
N ASP A 499 -19.89 40.05 -37.00
CA ASP A 499 -20.64 39.81 -38.24
C ASP A 499 -22.09 39.48 -37.86
N MET A 500 -22.97 40.48 -37.83
CA MET A 500 -24.34 40.34 -37.33
C MET A 500 -25.26 39.67 -38.34
N ASN A 501 -24.85 39.61 -39.59
CA ASN A 501 -25.69 39.18 -40.71
C ASN A 501 -25.23 37.86 -41.37
N HIS A 502 -24.07 37.35 -40.95
CA HIS A 502 -23.44 36.09 -41.35
C HIS A 502 -23.03 36.07 -42.83
N ASP A 503 -22.53 37.19 -43.36
CA ASP A 503 -22.01 37.30 -44.73
C ASP A 503 -20.47 37.25 -44.81
N ASP A 504 -19.80 36.96 -43.69
CA ASP A 504 -18.35 36.91 -43.50
C ASP A 504 -17.64 38.27 -43.67
N VAL A 505 -18.39 39.39 -43.64
CA VAL A 505 -17.85 40.75 -43.75
C VAL A 505 -18.39 41.62 -42.62
N VAL A 506 -17.49 42.18 -41.81
CA VAL A 506 -17.90 43.17 -40.80
C VAL A 506 -17.84 44.57 -41.38
N ASP A 507 -19.01 45.21 -41.51
CA ASP A 507 -19.15 46.56 -42.03
C ASP A 507 -20.23 47.40 -41.30
N HIS A 508 -20.58 48.54 -41.89
CA HIS A 508 -21.54 49.47 -41.32
C HIS A 508 -22.93 48.86 -41.11
N GLN A 509 -23.31 47.86 -41.91
CA GLN A 509 -24.58 47.16 -41.78
C GLN A 509 -24.63 46.39 -40.46
N ASP A 510 -23.55 45.72 -40.06
CA ASP A 510 -23.49 45.00 -38.80
C ASP A 510 -23.59 45.92 -37.60
N LEU A 511 -22.93 47.08 -37.68
CA LEU A 511 -22.98 48.08 -36.63
C LEU A 511 -24.40 48.64 -36.45
N GLU A 512 -25.12 48.90 -37.55
CA GLU A 512 -26.52 49.33 -37.51
C GLU A 512 -27.47 48.22 -37.02
N MET A 513 -27.18 46.95 -37.36
CA MET A 513 -27.94 45.80 -36.85
C MET A 513 -27.75 45.62 -35.34
N LEU A 514 -26.51 45.74 -34.85
CA LEU A 514 -26.21 45.73 -33.42
C LEU A 514 -26.95 46.86 -32.70
N ARG A 515 -26.90 48.08 -33.25
CA ARG A 515 -27.63 49.23 -32.70
C ARG A 515 -29.13 48.99 -32.61
N ALA A 516 -29.73 48.43 -33.67
CA ALA A 516 -31.16 48.15 -33.71
C ALA A 516 -31.61 47.10 -32.67
N LEU A 517 -30.73 46.15 -32.32
CA LEU A 517 -31.01 45.12 -31.31
C LEU A 517 -30.89 45.64 -29.87
N ILE A 518 -30.00 46.60 -29.62
CA ILE A 518 -29.79 47.20 -28.29
C ILE A 518 -30.99 48.09 -27.89
N GLY A 519 -31.62 48.76 -28.86
CA GLY A 519 -32.73 49.71 -28.65
C GLY A 519 -32.26 51.15 -28.52
#